data_AF-A0A0I9YEY3-F1
#
_entry.id   AF-A0A0I9YEY3-F1
#
_cell.length_a   1.000
_cell.length_b   1.000
_cell.length_c   1.000
_cell.angle_alpha   90.00
_cell.angle_beta   90.00
_cell.angle_gamma   90.00
#
_symmetry.space_group_name_H-M   'P 1'
#
loop_
_entity.id
_entity.type
_entity.pdbx_description
1 polymer ?
#
loop_
_entity_poly.entity_id
_entity_poly.type
_entity_poly.pdbx_seq_one_letter_code
_entity_poly.pdbx_strand_id
1 'polypeptide(L)'
;MNLMTHMVCVYDDPDAALAFGQVRGHRLVLASLYDDDEDGRAVLEEIGDCAECLRCLVLFLAAMAGSIGVRLAEMAGQDRDAAVQQFEKQLGEALDELRHL
;
A
#
# COMPACT_ATOMS: atom_id res chain seq x y z
N MET A 1 1.75 20.50 -20.57
CA MET A 1 1.43 20.10 -19.17
C MET A 1 -0.08 20.12 -19.04
N ASN A 2 -0.73 18.98 -19.27
CA ASN A 2 -2.18 18.87 -19.08
C ASN A 2 -2.41 18.43 -17.64
N LEU A 3 -2.87 19.36 -16.80
CA LEU A 3 -3.46 19.04 -15.50
C LEU A 3 -4.80 18.34 -15.78
N MET A 4 -4.79 17.01 -15.90
CA MET A 4 -5.99 16.24 -15.64
C MET A 4 -6.14 16.18 -14.12
N THR A 5 -6.92 17.11 -13.58
CA THR A 5 -7.47 17.01 -12.23
C THR A 5 -8.37 15.77 -12.22
N HIS A 6 -7.79 14.60 -11.93
CA HIS A 6 -8.56 13.37 -11.71
C HIS A 6 -9.58 13.65 -10.60
N MET A 7 -10.78 13.08 -10.74
CA MET A 7 -12.03 13.48 -10.07
C MET A 7 -11.95 13.69 -8.55
N VAL A 8 -10.92 13.19 -7.87
CA VAL A 8 -10.71 13.29 -6.42
C VAL A 8 -9.20 13.41 -6.08
N CYS A 9 -8.49 14.29 -6.79
CA CYS A 9 -7.14 14.71 -6.42
C CYS A 9 -7.20 15.65 -5.20
N VAL A 10 -6.40 15.37 -4.17
CA VAL A 10 -6.45 16.08 -2.87
C VAL A 10 -5.15 16.83 -2.57
N TYR A 11 -4.39 17.17 -3.61
CA TYR A 11 -3.04 17.73 -3.52
C TYR A 11 -2.90 18.94 -2.56
N ASP A 12 -3.95 19.75 -2.43
CA ASP A 12 -3.91 20.99 -1.64
C ASP A 12 -4.31 20.81 -0.16
N ASP A 13 -4.75 19.62 0.26
CA ASP A 13 -5.11 19.30 1.65
C ASP A 13 -4.48 17.97 2.08
N PRO A 14 -3.35 17.99 2.82
CA PRO A 14 -2.62 16.77 3.19
C PRO A 14 -3.42 15.85 4.12
N ASP A 15 -4.30 16.40 4.96
CA ASP A 15 -5.13 15.60 5.86
C ASP A 15 -6.21 14.86 5.07
N ALA A 16 -6.84 15.55 4.11
CA ALA A 16 -7.77 14.93 3.20
C ALA A 16 -7.07 13.92 2.27
N ALA A 17 -5.87 14.21 1.77
CA ALA A 17 -5.08 13.29 0.96
C ALA A 17 -4.78 11.98 1.71
N LEU A 18 -4.44 12.07 3.00
CA LEU A 18 -4.24 10.91 3.86
C LEU A 18 -5.54 10.11 4.07
N ALA A 19 -6.66 10.79 4.37
CA ALA A 19 -7.95 10.14 4.57
C ALA A 19 -8.42 9.39 3.31
N PHE A 20 -8.29 10.00 2.13
CA PHE A 20 -8.58 9.33 0.86
C PHE A 20 -7.61 8.16 0.60
N GLY A 21 -6.33 8.31 0.93
CA GLY A 21 -5.35 7.22 0.85
C GLY A 21 -5.71 6.02 1.73
N GLN A 22 -6.19 6.26 2.95
CA GLN A 22 -6.67 5.22 3.86
C GLN A 22 -7.88 4.47 3.30
N VAL A 23 -8.90 5.19 2.82
CA VAL A 23 -10.12 4.58 2.24
C VAL A 23 -9.77 3.72 1.04
N ARG A 24 -8.99 4.25 0.10
CA ARG A 24 -8.57 3.53 -1.12
C ARG A 24 -7.68 2.34 -0.80
N GLY A 25 -6.76 2.49 0.16
CA GLY A 25 -5.91 1.39 0.60
C GLY A 25 -6.70 0.25 1.23
N HIS A 26 -7.68 0.54 2.08
CA HIS A 26 -8.56 -0.49 2.63
C HIS A 26 -9.40 -1.18 1.55
N ARG A 27 -9.91 -0.44 0.56
CA ARG A 27 -10.61 -1.04 -0.58
C ARG A 27 -9.71 -1.99 -1.38
N LEU A 28 -8.47 -1.59 -1.67
CA LEU A 28 -7.52 -2.49 -2.35
C LEU A 28 -7.22 -3.76 -1.56
N VAL A 29 -7.09 -3.66 -0.22
CA VAL A 29 -6.91 -4.84 0.63
C VAL A 29 -8.11 -5.76 0.54
N LEU A 30 -9.33 -5.22 0.67
CA LEU A 30 -10.55 -6.02 0.59
C LEU A 30 -10.73 -6.65 -0.78
N ALA A 31 -10.53 -5.89 -1.85
CA ALA A 31 -10.56 -6.39 -3.22
C ALA A 31 -9.57 -7.56 -3.40
N SER A 32 -8.33 -7.42 -2.92
CA SER A 32 -7.33 -8.49 -2.96
C SER A 32 -7.72 -9.70 -2.12
N LEU A 33 -8.37 -9.53 -0.96
CA LEU A 33 -8.79 -10.65 -0.11
C LEU A 33 -10.03 -11.38 -0.64
N TYR A 34 -10.84 -10.71 -1.47
CA TYR A 34 -12.02 -11.27 -2.10
C TYR A 34 -11.79 -11.72 -3.56
N ASP A 35 -10.56 -11.63 -4.05
CA ASP A 35 -10.21 -11.85 -5.47
C ASP A 35 -11.08 -11.01 -6.43
N ASP A 36 -11.42 -9.79 -6.02
CA ASP A 36 -12.24 -8.83 -6.78
C ASP A 36 -11.34 -7.87 -7.59
N ASP A 37 -10.84 -8.38 -8.72
CA ASP A 37 -9.99 -7.62 -9.64
C ASP A 37 -10.69 -6.37 -10.21
N GLU A 38 -12.02 -6.35 -10.28
CA GLU A 38 -12.79 -5.24 -10.82
C GLU A 38 -12.82 -4.06 -9.84
N ASP A 39 -13.13 -4.29 -8.56
CA ASP A 39 -13.05 -3.23 -7.54
C ASP A 39 -11.60 -2.77 -7.34
N GLY A 40 -10.64 -3.70 -7.39
CA GLY A 40 -9.22 -3.37 -7.35
C GLY A 40 -8.82 -2.40 -8.47
N ARG A 41 -9.28 -2.66 -9.70
CA ARG A 41 -9.03 -1.77 -10.84
C ARG A 41 -9.76 -0.43 -10.68
N ALA A 42 -11.01 -0.43 -10.23
CA ALA A 42 -11.78 0.79 -10.02
C ALA A 42 -11.07 1.75 -9.04
N VAL A 43 -10.49 1.22 -7.95
CA VAL A 43 -9.72 2.04 -7.00
C VAL A 43 -8.47 2.66 -7.65
N LEU A 44 -7.76 1.91 -8.49
CA LEU A 44 -6.58 2.42 -9.20
C LEU A 44 -6.98 3.47 -10.26
N GLU A 45 -8.10 3.28 -10.95
CA GLU A 45 -8.66 4.25 -11.89
C GLU A 45 -9.08 5.56 -11.22
N GLU A 46 -9.61 5.52 -9.99
CA GLU A 46 -9.90 6.71 -9.18
C GLU A 46 -8.65 7.54 -8.87
N ILE A 47 -7.50 6.89 -8.71
CA ILE A 47 -6.21 7.53 -8.44
C ILE A 47 -5.61 8.11 -9.73
N GLY A 48 -5.72 7.35 -10.83
CA GLY A 48 -5.11 7.68 -12.11
C GLY A 48 -3.59 7.83 -12.00
N ASP A 49 -3.03 8.80 -12.73
CA ASP A 49 -1.59 9.05 -12.77
C ASP A 49 -1.11 10.09 -11.73
N CYS A 50 -1.91 10.36 -10.70
CA CYS A 50 -1.55 11.33 -9.68
C CYS A 50 -0.45 10.78 -8.75
N ALA A 51 0.80 11.20 -8.99
CA ALA A 51 1.97 10.77 -8.23
C ALA A 51 1.81 10.95 -6.70
N GLU A 52 1.15 12.03 -6.27
CA GLU A 52 0.94 12.30 -4.85
C GLU A 52 -0.10 11.37 -4.22
N CYS A 53 -1.22 11.11 -4.90
CA CYS A 53 -2.20 10.14 -4.44
C CYS A 53 -1.62 8.71 -4.41
N LEU A 54 -0.80 8.35 -5.39
CA LEU A 54 -0.05 7.09 -5.38
C LEU A 54 0.92 7.02 -4.21
N ARG A 55 1.68 8.09 -3.94
CA ARG A 55 2.59 8.19 -2.79
C ARG A 55 1.84 7.99 -1.46
N CYS A 56 0.70 8.65 -1.27
CA CYS A 56 -0.14 8.49 -0.08
C CYS A 56 -0.65 7.05 0.09
N LEU A 57 -1.11 6.42 -1.00
CA LEU A 57 -1.56 5.03 -0.99
C LEU A 57 -0.41 4.08 -0.59
N VAL A 58 0.75 4.22 -1.22
CA VAL A 58 1.93 3.38 -0.91
C VAL A 58 2.36 3.54 0.54
N LEU A 59 2.39 4.77 1.06
CA LEU A 59 2.71 5.02 2.46
C LEU A 59 1.72 4.36 3.42
N PHE A 60 0.42 4.44 3.12
CA PHE A 60 -0.60 3.78 3.91
C PHE A 60 -0.42 2.25 3.91
N LEU A 61 -0.26 1.64 2.72
CA LEU A 61 -0.07 0.19 2.59
C LEU A 61 1.21 -0.28 3.30
N ALA A 62 2.32 0.45 3.17
CA ALA A 62 3.57 0.12 3.84
C ALA A 62 3.45 0.22 5.38
N ALA A 63 2.80 1.27 5.89
CA ALA A 63 2.58 1.43 7.33
C ALA A 63 1.68 0.31 7.89
N MET A 64 0.63 -0.06 7.16
CA MET A 64 -0.26 -1.15 7.52
C MET A 64 0.46 -2.51 7.50
N ALA A 65 1.21 -2.81 6.44
CA ALA A 65 2.01 -4.04 6.35
C ALA A 65 3.02 -4.13 7.50
N GLY A 66 3.74 -3.04 7.78
CA GLY A 66 4.67 -2.98 8.91
C GLY A 66 3.98 -3.21 10.26
N SER A 67 2.82 -2.59 10.48
CA SER A 67 2.02 -2.76 11.71
C SER A 67 1.55 -4.22 11.89
N ILE A 68 1.06 -4.84 10.82
CA ILE A 68 0.66 -6.26 10.82
C ILE A 68 1.87 -7.15 11.11
N GLY A 69 3.00 -6.93 10.43
CA GLY A 69 4.21 -7.72 10.62
C GLY A 69 4.74 -7.66 12.06
N VAL A 70 4.80 -6.46 12.65
CA VAL A 70 5.20 -6.29 14.07
C VAL A 70 4.23 -7.03 14.99
N ARG A 71 2.93 -6.89 14.77
CA ARG A 71 1.93 -7.57 15.61
C ARG A 71 2.02 -9.08 15.51
N LEU A 72 2.31 -9.63 14.33
CA LEU A 72 2.53 -11.07 14.14
C LEU A 72 3.78 -11.56 14.88
N ALA A 73 4.87 -10.79 14.85
CA ALA A 73 6.09 -11.10 15.62
C ALA A 73 5.81 -11.09 17.13
N GLU A 74 5.11 -10.07 17.63
CA GLU A 74 4.71 -9.97 19.04
C GLU A 74 3.84 -11.17 19.47
N MET A 75 2.88 -11.58 18.64
CA MET A 75 2.04 -12.76 18.89
C MET A 75 2.84 -14.07 18.93
N ALA A 76 3.98 -14.14 18.23
CA ALA A 76 4.92 -15.25 18.27
C ALA A 76 5.92 -15.17 19.44
N GLY A 77 5.81 -14.15 20.32
CA GLY A 77 6.73 -13.92 21.42
C GLY A 77 8.08 -13.33 21.00
N GLN A 78 8.14 -12.72 19.81
CA GLN A 78 9.31 -12.06 19.26
C GLN A 78 9.19 -10.53 19.38
N ASP A 79 10.28 -9.82 19.12
CA ASP A 79 10.30 -8.36 19.12
C ASP A 79 10.11 -7.77 17.72
N ARG A 80 10.13 -6.44 17.65
CA ARG A 80 10.03 -5.68 16.41
C ARG A 80 11.16 -6.00 15.43
N ASP A 81 12.36 -6.30 15.92
CA ASP A 81 13.53 -6.56 15.07
C ASP A 81 13.35 -7.88 14.29
N ALA A 82 12.67 -8.87 14.88
CA ALA A 82 12.27 -10.07 14.16
C ALA A 82 11.34 -9.77 12.97
N ALA A 83 10.40 -8.83 13.10
CA ALA A 83 9.54 -8.41 11.99
C ALA A 83 10.35 -7.72 10.88
N VAL A 84 11.33 -6.88 11.23
CA VAL A 84 12.22 -6.23 10.26
C VAL A 84 13.03 -7.28 9.49
N GLN A 85 13.68 -8.21 10.20
CA GLN A 85 14.46 -9.29 9.58
C GLN A 85 13.61 -10.14 8.64
N GLN A 86 12.36 -10.39 8.99
CA GLN A 86 11.43 -11.13 8.12
C GLN A 86 11.11 -10.38 6.83
N PHE A 87 10.87 -9.06 6.89
CA PHE A 87 10.66 -8.24 5.69
C PHE A 87 11.93 -8.15 4.83
N GLU A 88 13.11 -8.01 5.43
CA GLU A 88 14.39 -8.01 4.70
C GLU A 88 14.63 -9.35 4.00
N LYS A 89 14.32 -10.45 4.66
CA LYS A 89 14.40 -11.79 4.06
C LYS A 89 13.46 -11.92 2.86
N GLN A 90 12.19 -11.54 3.00
CA GLN A 90 11.21 -11.57 1.91
C GLN A 90 11.63 -10.70 0.72
N LEU A 91 12.21 -9.52 0.98
CA LEU A 91 12.78 -8.67 -0.06
C LEU A 91 13.95 -9.37 -0.78
N GLY A 92 14.84 -10.03 -0.04
CA GLY A 92 15.95 -10.81 -0.60
C GLY A 92 15.44 -11.93 -1.53
N GLU A 93 14.46 -12.70 -1.08
CA GLU A 93 13.83 -13.78 -1.87
C GLU A 93 13.22 -13.23 -3.17
N ALA A 94 12.44 -12.15 -3.09
CA ALA A 94 11.83 -11.53 -4.28
C ALA A 94 12.88 -10.99 -5.27
N LEU A 95 13.99 -10.42 -4.78
CA LEU A 95 15.08 -9.96 -5.63
C LEU A 95 15.83 -11.11 -6.32
N ASP A 96 16.00 -12.24 -5.63
CA ASP A 96 16.63 -13.43 -6.21
C ASP A 96 15.73 -14.07 -7.28
N GLU A 97 14.42 -14.13 -7.06
CA GLU A 97 13.45 -14.57 -8.07
C GLU A 97 13.54 -13.73 -9.36
N LEU A 98 13.60 -12.40 -9.23
CA LEU A 98 13.75 -11.49 -10.38
C LEU A 98 15.05 -11.71 -11.18
N ARG A 99 16.12 -12.22 -10.56
CA ARG A 99 17.39 -12.54 -11.26
C ARG A 99 17.30 -13.82 -12.11
N HIS A 100 16.27 -14.62 -11.88
CA HIS A 100 16.05 -15.90 -12.56
C HIS A 100 14.92 -15.84 -13.61
N LEU A 101 14.33 -14.65 -13.83
CA LEU A 101 13.44 -14.35 -14.96
C LEU A 101 14.24 -13.91 -16.19
#